data_AF-A0A101TUV0-F1
#
_entry.id   AF-A0A101TUV0-F1
#
_cell.length_a   1.000
_cell.length_b   1.000
_cell.length_c   1.000
_cell.angle_alpha   90.00
_cell.angle_beta   90.00
_cell.angle_gamma   90.00
#
_symmetry.space_group_name_H-M   'P 1'
#
loop_
_entity.id
_entity.type
_entity.pdbx_description
1 polymer ?
#
loop_
_entity_poly.entity_id
_entity_poly.type
_entity_poly.pdbx_seq_one_letter_code
_entity_poly.pdbx_strand_id
1 'polypeptide(L)'
;MGRRASLLAAVGATALLTVVGTLTGPAPQAAAAACGEGSYQAEAVLNGSTWTARRGGSTVYTGGDMRAAVQAAVNSLTSGRTAKERVVVRGSGSMSAGSRISLPSYTALDVCGTIDVTGSGSGDQAPVYSRGTFCVSESGGAVIDRVTLTNTGNNSVLIENCYNVNLAAQSGSITGGGELRLAARSEFPNNRDITVQNLTVTNSAIRESPCGENTTFRNITRVNSSQSIC
;
A
#
# COMPACT_ATOMS: atom_id res chain seq x y z
N MET A 1 -25.29 33.35 -67.84
CA MET A 1 -24.52 33.27 -69.11
C MET A 1 -23.20 33.97 -68.91
N GLY A 2 -22.08 33.29 -69.15
CA GLY A 2 -20.72 33.83 -68.98
C GLY A 2 -19.78 32.75 -68.48
N ARG A 3 -18.89 32.29 -69.35
CA ARG A 3 -18.16 31.02 -69.30
C ARG A 3 -16.64 31.35 -69.26
N ARG A 4 -15.85 30.43 -68.71
CA ARG A 4 -14.35 30.30 -68.81
C ARG A 4 -13.58 31.13 -67.77
N ALA A 5 -12.43 30.71 -67.23
CA ALA A 5 -11.46 29.71 -67.69
C ALA A 5 -10.71 29.07 -66.50
N SER A 6 -10.40 27.78 -66.64
CA SER A 6 -9.40 27.06 -65.85
C SER A 6 -8.00 27.50 -66.27
N LEU A 7 -7.13 27.82 -65.30
CA LEU A 7 -5.68 27.75 -65.50
C LEU A 7 -5.09 26.84 -64.43
N LEU A 8 -4.48 25.74 -64.89
CA LEU A 8 -3.47 25.01 -64.14
C LEU A 8 -2.19 25.85 -64.11
N ALA A 9 -1.59 26.02 -62.93
CA ALA A 9 -0.17 26.32 -62.80
C ALA A 9 0.41 25.35 -61.76
N ALA A 10 1.35 24.55 -62.23
CA ALA A 10 2.09 23.58 -61.44
C ALA A 10 3.38 24.21 -60.88
N VAL A 11 3.93 23.48 -59.90
CA VAL A 11 5.34 23.44 -59.45
C VAL A 11 5.75 24.37 -58.32
N GLY A 12 6.19 23.73 -57.23
CA GLY A 12 6.91 24.32 -56.12
C GLY A 12 6.88 23.44 -54.87
N ALA A 13 7.23 22.16 -54.98
CA ALA A 13 7.37 21.27 -53.82
C ALA A 13 8.64 21.66 -53.03
N THR A 14 8.52 22.66 -52.17
CA THR A 14 9.55 22.96 -51.18
C THR A 14 9.41 21.92 -50.07
N ALA A 15 10.26 20.90 -50.09
CA ALA A 15 10.38 19.97 -48.98
C ALA A 15 10.92 20.73 -47.76
N LEU A 16 10.03 21.20 -46.89
CA LEU A 16 10.40 21.58 -45.54
C LEU A 16 10.77 20.29 -44.81
N LEU A 17 12.07 20.09 -44.58
CA LEU A 17 12.56 19.13 -43.60
C LEU A 17 12.05 19.60 -42.23
N THR A 18 10.90 19.09 -41.80
CA THR A 18 10.52 19.12 -40.38
C THR A 18 11.46 18.16 -39.66
N VAL A 19 12.48 18.71 -39.02
CA VAL A 19 13.21 17.98 -37.98
C VAL A 19 12.19 17.71 -36.87
N VAL A 20 11.58 16.53 -36.90
CA VAL A 20 10.84 16.01 -35.75
C VAL A 20 11.90 15.62 -34.72
N GLY A 21 12.36 16.63 -33.97
CA GLY A 21 13.11 16.38 -32.75
C GLY A 21 12.19 15.60 -31.83
N THR A 22 12.40 14.30 -31.72
CA THR A 22 11.78 13.49 -30.67
C THR A 22 12.36 13.98 -29.35
N LEU A 23 11.70 14.97 -28.74
CA LEU A 23 11.84 15.26 -27.33
C LEU A 23 11.21 14.08 -26.58
N THR A 24 11.90 12.94 -26.55
CA THR A 24 11.68 11.89 -25.55
C THR A 24 12.22 12.41 -24.22
N GLY A 25 11.60 13.47 -23.71
CA GLY A 25 11.71 13.77 -22.29
C GLY A 25 11.04 12.62 -21.53
N PRO A 26 11.56 12.22 -20.36
CA PRO A 26 10.85 11.28 -19.51
C PRO A 26 9.43 11.82 -19.29
N ALA A 27 8.42 10.99 -19.53
CA ALA A 27 7.04 11.33 -19.23
C ALA A 27 7.00 11.85 -17.77
N PRO A 28 6.37 13.01 -17.51
CA PRO A 28 6.28 13.51 -16.14
C PRO A 28 5.64 12.40 -15.32
N GLN A 29 6.42 11.84 -14.37
CA GLN A 29 5.90 10.93 -13.38
C GLN A 29 4.78 11.69 -12.69
N ALA A 30 3.54 11.20 -12.82
CA ALA A 30 2.43 11.73 -12.07
C ALA A 30 2.89 11.85 -10.62
N ALA A 31 2.83 13.06 -10.06
CA ALA A 31 3.18 13.28 -8.67
C ALA A 31 2.41 12.23 -7.85
N ALA A 32 3.10 11.51 -6.97
CA ALA A 32 2.43 10.56 -6.09
C ALA A 32 1.30 11.32 -5.39
N ALA A 33 0.06 10.84 -5.51
CA ALA A 33 -1.11 11.47 -4.91
C ALA A 33 -0.84 11.73 -3.43
N ALA A 34 -1.25 12.88 -2.88
CA ALA A 34 -1.03 13.15 -1.47
C ALA A 34 -1.78 12.12 -0.60
N CYS A 35 -1.37 12.00 0.65
CA CYS A 35 -1.95 10.98 1.51
C CYS A 35 -3.45 11.20 1.74
N GLY A 36 -4.24 10.15 1.51
CA GLY A 36 -5.69 10.20 1.63
C GLY A 36 -6.39 10.97 0.52
N GLU A 37 -5.71 11.29 -0.58
CA GLU A 37 -6.34 11.72 -1.83
C GLU A 37 -6.97 10.55 -2.59
N GLY A 38 -7.98 10.85 -3.41
CA GLY A 38 -8.74 9.84 -4.15
C GLY A 38 -9.98 9.35 -3.39
N SER A 39 -10.66 8.33 -3.94
CA SER A 39 -11.87 7.78 -3.34
C SER A 39 -11.55 6.89 -2.14
N TYR A 40 -12.32 7.04 -1.06
CA TYR A 40 -12.26 6.18 0.11
C TYR A 40 -13.65 6.01 0.70
N GLN A 41 -13.86 4.90 1.42
CA GLN A 41 -15.16 4.53 1.97
C GLN A 41 -15.24 4.80 3.46
N ALA A 42 -14.10 4.69 4.15
CA ALA A 42 -14.00 5.01 5.56
C ALA A 42 -12.69 5.73 5.89
N GLU A 43 -12.69 6.44 7.02
CA GLU A 43 -11.51 7.08 7.54
C GLU A 43 -11.46 7.01 9.06
N ALA A 44 -10.26 7.06 9.63
CA ALA A 44 -10.03 7.28 11.06
C ALA A 44 -9.20 8.55 11.21
N VAL A 45 -9.73 9.56 11.88
CA VAL A 45 -9.12 10.90 11.99
C VAL A 45 -8.80 11.19 13.44
N LEU A 46 -7.56 11.61 13.73
CA LEU A 46 -7.14 12.09 15.04
C LEU A 46 -7.36 13.61 15.14
N ASN A 47 -8.11 14.05 16.16
CA ASN A 47 -8.22 15.46 16.55
C ASN A 47 -7.88 15.60 18.04
N GLY A 48 -6.77 16.29 18.33
CA GLY A 48 -6.22 16.31 19.70
C GLY A 48 -5.83 14.89 20.13
N SER A 49 -6.44 14.38 21.20
CA SER A 49 -6.29 13.00 21.68
C SER A 49 -7.41 12.06 21.26
N THR A 50 -8.39 12.54 20.49
CA THR A 50 -9.59 11.77 20.12
C THR A 50 -9.51 11.30 18.68
N TRP A 51 -9.53 9.98 18.49
CA TRP A 51 -9.79 9.35 17.22
C TRP A 51 -11.29 9.31 16.94
N THR A 52 -11.68 9.70 15.73
CA THR A 52 -13.04 9.51 15.21
C THR A 52 -12.98 8.72 13.91
N ALA A 53 -13.61 7.55 13.88
CA ALA A 53 -13.74 6.76 12.65
C ALA A 53 -15.11 6.99 12.01
N ARG A 54 -15.13 7.16 10.69
CA ARG A 54 -16.35 7.42 9.92
C ARG A 54 -16.42 6.54 8.67
N ARG A 55 -17.64 6.17 8.28
CA ARG A 55 -17.98 5.65 6.95
C ARG A 55 -18.90 6.66 6.27
N GLY A 56 -18.39 7.36 5.28
CA GLY A 56 -19.06 8.54 4.74
C GLY A 56 -19.42 9.53 5.85
N GLY A 57 -20.70 9.90 5.98
CA GLY A 57 -21.17 10.81 7.03
C GLY A 57 -21.39 10.18 8.40
N SER A 58 -21.31 8.87 8.55
CA SER A 58 -21.66 8.17 9.79
C SER A 58 -20.44 7.86 10.66
N THR A 59 -20.47 8.28 11.93
CA THR A 59 -19.44 7.91 12.91
C THR A 59 -19.63 6.47 13.38
N VAL A 60 -18.57 5.67 13.29
CA VAL A 60 -18.55 4.25 13.71
C VAL A 60 -17.67 4.01 14.94
N TYR A 61 -16.86 5.01 15.35
CA TYR A 61 -16.08 4.98 16.58
C TYR A 61 -15.67 6.39 17.00
N THR A 62 -15.62 6.61 18.32
CA THR A 62 -14.97 7.76 18.95
C THR A 62 -14.24 7.28 20.20
N GLY A 63 -12.96 7.64 20.37
CA GLY A 63 -12.18 7.27 21.55
C GLY A 63 -10.69 7.60 21.41
N GLY A 64 -9.88 7.21 22.40
CA GLY A 64 -8.43 7.51 22.41
C GLY A 64 -7.55 6.45 21.76
N ASP A 65 -8.10 5.29 21.37
CA ASP A 65 -7.30 4.15 20.90
C ASP A 65 -7.25 4.12 19.36
N MET A 66 -6.06 4.34 18.80
CA MET A 66 -5.82 4.33 17.35
C MET A 66 -6.24 2.99 16.73
N ARG A 67 -5.79 1.87 17.30
CA ARG A 67 -6.05 0.53 16.78
C ARG A 67 -7.55 0.24 16.75
N ALA A 68 -8.31 0.66 17.75
CA ALA A 68 -9.76 0.51 17.81
C ALA A 68 -10.45 1.36 16.75
N ALA A 69 -10.01 2.61 16.56
CA ALA A 69 -10.55 3.50 15.54
C ALA A 69 -10.33 2.95 14.12
N VAL A 70 -9.10 2.52 13.82
CA VAL A 70 -8.79 1.94 12.51
C VAL A 70 -9.54 0.63 12.30
N GLN A 71 -9.60 -0.25 13.32
CA GLN A 71 -10.36 -1.49 13.22
C GLN A 71 -11.86 -1.22 13.00
N ALA A 72 -12.44 -0.21 13.65
CA ALA A 72 -13.83 0.17 13.44
C ALA A 72 -14.08 0.72 12.04
N ALA A 73 -13.18 1.55 11.51
CA ALA A 73 -13.24 2.00 10.12
C ALA A 73 -13.20 0.80 9.14
N VAL A 74 -12.31 -0.16 9.37
CA VAL A 74 -12.21 -1.37 8.54
C VAL A 74 -13.43 -2.28 8.68
N ASN A 75 -13.95 -2.46 9.89
CA ASN A 75 -15.15 -3.27 10.14
C ASN A 75 -16.42 -2.63 9.55
N SER A 76 -16.40 -1.33 9.29
CA SER A 76 -17.50 -0.64 8.61
C SER A 76 -17.57 -0.94 7.11
N LEU A 77 -16.49 -1.50 6.52
CA LEU A 77 -16.45 -1.86 5.11
C LEU A 77 -17.45 -2.95 4.77
N THR A 78 -17.88 -2.99 3.50
CA THR A 78 -18.89 -3.96 3.05
C THR A 78 -18.40 -5.40 3.29
N SER A 79 -19.24 -6.29 3.81
CA SER A 79 -18.86 -7.70 3.98
C SER A 79 -18.85 -8.44 2.63
N GLY A 80 -17.96 -9.42 2.46
CA GLY A 80 -17.93 -10.25 1.25
C GLY A 80 -17.61 -9.51 -0.06
N ARG A 81 -16.93 -8.35 0.02
CA ARG A 81 -16.54 -7.55 -1.15
C ARG A 81 -15.76 -8.35 -2.17
N THR A 82 -15.97 -8.01 -3.44
CA THR A 82 -15.14 -8.44 -4.58
C THR A 82 -14.46 -7.27 -5.28
N ALA A 83 -14.73 -6.04 -4.81
CA ALA A 83 -14.09 -4.80 -5.26
C ALA A 83 -13.42 -4.09 -4.08
N LYS A 84 -12.33 -3.37 -4.37
CA LYS A 84 -11.52 -2.69 -3.35
C LYS A 84 -12.31 -1.57 -2.68
N GLU A 85 -12.36 -1.58 -1.34
CA GLU A 85 -12.72 -0.38 -0.57
C GLU A 85 -11.51 0.08 0.25
N ARG A 86 -11.33 1.40 0.34
CA ARG A 86 -10.20 2.06 0.98
C ARG A 86 -10.58 2.66 2.33
N VAL A 87 -9.67 2.52 3.28
CA VAL A 87 -9.65 3.20 4.57
C VAL A 87 -8.48 4.16 4.62
N VAL A 88 -8.72 5.41 5.02
CA VAL A 88 -7.66 6.41 5.25
C VAL A 88 -7.47 6.64 6.75
N VAL A 89 -6.24 6.55 7.25
CA VAL A 89 -5.90 6.86 8.64
C VAL A 89 -5.19 8.20 8.67
N ARG A 90 -5.84 9.23 9.23
CA ARG A 90 -5.33 10.61 9.28
C ARG A 90 -4.85 10.94 10.69
N GLY A 91 -3.53 10.88 10.87
CA GLY A 91 -2.89 11.16 12.15
C GLY A 91 -1.90 10.08 12.56
N SER A 92 -1.07 10.42 13.54
CA SER A 92 -0.10 9.52 14.14
C SER A 92 -0.60 9.04 15.50
N GLY A 93 -0.35 7.77 15.81
CA GLY A 93 -0.73 7.22 17.10
C GLY A 93 0.12 5.99 17.43
N SER A 94 0.02 5.55 18.68
CA SER A 94 0.70 4.35 19.12
C SER A 94 -0.22 3.14 19.16
N MET A 95 0.37 1.97 19.04
CA MET A 95 -0.29 0.71 19.34
C MET A 95 0.67 -0.30 19.94
N SER A 96 0.14 -1.22 20.74
CA SER A 96 0.95 -2.27 21.35
C SER A 96 1.45 -3.26 20.30
N ALA A 97 2.68 -3.74 20.46
CA ALA A 97 3.27 -4.84 19.70
C ALA A 97 2.50 -6.17 19.86
N GLY A 98 1.64 -6.30 20.87
CA GLY A 98 0.71 -7.44 21.05
C GLY A 98 -0.67 -7.25 20.42
N SER A 99 -0.90 -6.10 19.76
CA SER A 99 -2.18 -5.72 19.15
C SER A 99 -2.10 -5.70 17.63
N ARG A 100 -3.27 -5.68 16.98
CA ARG A 100 -3.38 -5.97 15.54
C ARG A 100 -4.61 -5.28 14.92
N ILE A 101 -4.48 -4.68 13.72
CA ILE A 101 -5.59 -4.04 12.96
C ILE A 101 -6.04 -4.93 11.79
N SER A 102 -7.06 -5.76 11.91
CA SER A 102 -7.49 -6.74 10.87
C SER A 102 -8.07 -6.10 9.60
N LEU A 103 -7.48 -6.39 8.44
CA LEU A 103 -7.94 -6.04 7.08
C LEU A 103 -8.56 -7.24 6.34
N PRO A 104 -9.87 -7.27 6.03
CA PRO A 104 -10.44 -8.32 5.19
C PRO A 104 -9.96 -8.21 3.72
N SER A 105 -10.21 -9.24 2.90
CA SER A 105 -9.95 -9.22 1.45
C SER A 105 -10.53 -7.96 0.79
N TYR A 106 -9.89 -7.51 -0.30
CA TYR A 106 -10.27 -6.30 -1.02
C TYR A 106 -10.31 -5.03 -0.15
N THR A 107 -9.43 -4.95 0.85
CA THR A 107 -9.23 -3.74 1.65
C THR A 107 -7.97 -3.02 1.20
N ALA A 108 -8.11 -1.72 0.94
CA ALA A 108 -6.99 -0.81 0.81
C ALA A 108 -6.83 0.00 2.10
N LEU A 109 -5.61 0.13 2.61
CA LEU A 109 -5.31 0.98 3.76
C LEU A 109 -4.27 2.03 3.35
N ASP A 110 -4.55 3.28 3.68
CA ASP A 110 -3.67 4.42 3.44
C ASP A 110 -3.40 5.16 4.75
N VAL A 111 -2.18 5.05 5.28
CA VAL A 111 -1.81 5.60 6.58
C VAL A 111 -1.11 6.95 6.40
N CYS A 112 -1.87 8.03 6.64
CA CYS A 112 -1.44 9.43 6.60
C CYS A 112 -0.94 9.89 7.96
N GLY A 113 0.10 9.22 8.43
CA GLY A 113 0.75 9.45 9.70
C GLY A 113 1.69 8.31 10.03
N THR A 114 2.01 8.19 11.31
CA THR A 114 2.90 7.14 11.83
C THR A 114 2.14 6.21 12.76
N ILE A 115 2.31 4.91 12.58
CA ILE A 115 1.96 3.91 13.59
C ILE A 115 3.22 3.66 14.41
N ASP A 116 3.22 4.15 15.65
CA ASP A 116 4.29 3.90 16.60
C ASP A 116 4.02 2.62 17.39
N VAL A 117 4.89 1.63 17.24
CA VAL A 117 4.72 0.33 17.87
C VAL A 117 5.38 0.35 19.24
N THR A 118 4.63 -0.01 20.28
CA THR A 118 5.08 0.13 21.67
C THR A 118 5.01 -1.20 22.42
N GLY A 119 5.89 -1.36 23.41
CA GLY A 119 5.99 -2.58 24.22
C GLY A 119 6.59 -3.77 23.46
N SER A 120 6.47 -4.95 24.05
CA SER A 120 6.89 -6.22 23.44
C SER A 120 5.69 -7.11 23.18
N GLY A 121 5.71 -7.82 22.06
CA GLY A 121 4.71 -8.83 21.69
C GLY A 121 5.35 -10.22 21.66
N SER A 122 4.58 -11.26 21.95
CA SER A 122 4.98 -12.66 21.70
C SER A 122 4.12 -13.25 20.56
N GLY A 123 4.73 -14.11 19.74
CA GLY A 123 4.08 -14.73 18.57
C GLY A 123 4.09 -13.87 17.29
N ASP A 124 3.22 -14.22 16.34
CA ASP A 124 3.10 -13.65 14.99
C ASP A 124 2.31 -12.32 14.96
N GLN A 125 2.56 -11.42 15.93
CA GLN A 125 1.84 -10.14 16.03
C GLN A 125 2.56 -9.06 15.22
N ALA A 126 1.79 -8.34 14.40
CA ALA A 126 2.24 -7.16 13.67
C ALA A 126 1.15 -6.08 13.68
N PRO A 127 1.52 -4.78 13.68
CA PRO A 127 0.62 -3.66 13.96
C PRO A 127 -0.61 -3.56 13.03
N VAL A 128 -0.41 -3.73 11.73
CA VAL A 128 -1.51 -3.76 10.75
C VAL A 128 -1.82 -5.21 10.41
N TYR A 129 -2.95 -5.73 10.89
CA TYR A 129 -3.35 -7.13 10.73
C TYR A 129 -4.31 -7.36 9.53
N SER A 130 -4.59 -8.58 9.19
CA SER A 130 -5.59 -9.13 8.25
C SER A 130 -5.84 -10.53 8.82
N ARG A 131 -6.67 -11.43 8.28
CA ARG A 131 -6.41 -12.84 8.65
C ARG A 131 -4.92 -13.11 8.30
N GLY A 132 -4.09 -13.30 9.33
CA GLY A 132 -2.62 -13.23 9.38
C GLY A 132 -1.87 -12.05 8.80
N THR A 133 -2.30 -10.82 9.10
CA THR A 133 -1.54 -9.57 8.84
C THR A 133 -1.30 -9.23 7.39
N PHE A 134 -0.58 -10.08 6.70
CA PHE A 134 -0.60 -10.23 5.27
C PHE A 134 -0.83 -11.75 5.00
N CYS A 135 -2.05 -12.19 5.30
CA CYS A 135 -2.77 -13.38 4.85
C CYS A 135 -2.60 -14.79 5.44
N VAL A 136 -2.42 -15.01 6.74
CA VAL A 136 -2.81 -16.33 7.31
C VAL A 136 -4.32 -16.49 7.16
N SER A 137 -4.77 -17.09 6.04
CA SER A 137 -6.06 -17.74 5.75
C SER A 137 -6.51 -17.56 4.28
N GLU A 138 -5.61 -17.63 3.29
CA GLU A 138 -5.98 -17.46 1.87
C GLU A 138 -6.71 -16.13 1.59
N SER A 139 -6.27 -15.06 2.26
CA SER A 139 -6.78 -13.72 1.98
C SER A 139 -6.06 -13.15 0.75
N GLY A 140 -6.76 -12.31 -0.02
CA GLY A 140 -6.17 -11.71 -1.21
C GLY A 140 -6.83 -10.43 -1.70
N GLY A 141 -6.13 -9.73 -2.58
CA GLY A 141 -6.53 -8.42 -3.10
C GLY A 141 -6.29 -7.25 -2.14
N ALA A 142 -5.53 -7.47 -1.05
CA ALA A 142 -5.16 -6.42 -0.10
C ALA A 142 -4.09 -5.50 -0.71
N VAL A 143 -4.27 -4.18 -0.53
CA VAL A 143 -3.32 -3.17 -0.99
C VAL A 143 -3.02 -2.19 0.14
N ILE A 144 -1.76 -2.01 0.47
CA ILE A 144 -1.33 -0.93 1.36
C ILE A 144 -0.67 0.12 0.48
N ASP A 145 -1.34 1.26 0.33
CA ASP A 145 -0.84 2.35 -0.52
C ASP A 145 0.38 3.00 0.15
N ARG A 146 0.22 3.44 1.40
CA ARG A 146 1.29 4.01 2.24
C ARG A 146 1.28 3.47 3.65
N VAL A 147 2.48 3.22 4.18
CA VAL A 147 2.66 2.84 5.58
C VAL A 147 4.01 3.29 6.13
N THR A 148 3.98 3.90 7.30
CA THR A 148 5.17 4.22 8.10
C THR A 148 5.05 3.52 9.45
N LEU A 149 5.94 2.55 9.69
CA LEU A 149 6.04 1.79 10.94
C LEU A 149 7.34 2.17 11.65
N THR A 150 7.24 2.58 12.92
CA THR A 150 8.39 2.87 13.78
C THR A 150 8.39 2.00 15.02
N ASN A 151 9.57 1.76 15.58
CA ASN A 151 9.79 0.97 16.80
C ASN A 151 9.23 -0.46 16.71
N THR A 152 9.33 -1.07 15.52
CA THR A 152 8.84 -2.44 15.31
C THR A 152 9.57 -3.45 16.20
N GLY A 153 8.81 -4.42 16.71
CA GLY A 153 9.26 -5.45 17.65
C GLY A 153 9.77 -6.71 16.96
N ASN A 154 9.04 -7.83 17.08
CA ASN A 154 9.50 -9.15 16.62
C ASN A 154 9.31 -9.36 15.09
N ASN A 155 8.14 -8.98 14.56
CA ASN A 155 7.89 -8.88 13.12
C ASN A 155 7.43 -7.45 12.82
N SER A 156 8.10 -6.79 11.88
CA SER A 156 7.65 -5.50 11.37
C SER A 156 6.48 -5.68 10.40
N VAL A 157 6.52 -6.75 9.60
CA VAL A 157 5.49 -7.18 8.63
C VAL A 157 5.53 -8.70 8.50
N LEU A 158 4.39 -9.39 8.50
CA LEU A 158 4.31 -10.84 8.23
C LEU A 158 3.31 -11.15 7.12
N ILE A 159 3.79 -11.68 6.00
CA ILE A 159 3.04 -12.18 4.86
C ILE A 159 3.03 -13.72 4.81
N GLU A 160 1.96 -14.39 5.21
CA GLU A 160 1.95 -15.85 5.36
C GLU A 160 0.76 -16.53 4.70
N ASN A 161 0.93 -17.34 3.64
CA ASN A 161 -0.16 -18.00 2.89
C ASN A 161 -1.18 -17.03 2.20
N CYS A 162 -0.69 -15.91 1.62
CA CYS A 162 -1.44 -14.92 0.82
C CYS A 162 -1.59 -15.27 -0.66
N TYR A 163 -2.55 -14.60 -1.32
CA TYR A 163 -2.44 -14.31 -2.74
C TYR A 163 -2.77 -12.85 -3.11
N ASN A 164 -2.18 -12.33 -4.19
CA ASN A 164 -2.52 -11.02 -4.77
C ASN A 164 -2.45 -9.86 -3.76
N VAL A 165 -1.26 -9.65 -3.19
CA VAL A 165 -1.02 -8.58 -2.20
C VAL A 165 0.00 -7.57 -2.72
N ASN A 166 -0.29 -6.29 -2.50
CA ASN A 166 0.65 -5.20 -2.79
C ASN A 166 0.94 -4.38 -1.53
N LEU A 167 2.17 -4.45 -1.05
CA LEU A 167 2.66 -3.70 0.11
C LEU A 167 3.44 -2.47 -0.33
N ALA A 168 3.05 -1.31 0.23
CA ALA A 168 3.64 0.00 -0.02
C ALA A 168 3.59 0.38 -1.51
N ALA A 169 2.40 0.24 -2.10
CA ALA A 169 2.16 0.50 -3.53
C ALA A 169 2.62 1.90 -3.98
N GLN A 170 2.60 2.88 -3.07
CA GLN A 170 3.03 4.24 -3.33
C GLN A 170 4.33 4.58 -2.58
N SER A 171 4.38 4.37 -1.27
CA SER A 171 5.61 4.54 -0.47
C SER A 171 5.50 3.91 0.91
N GLY A 172 6.63 3.73 1.59
CA GLY A 172 6.60 3.44 3.02
C GLY A 172 7.97 3.42 3.67
N SER A 173 7.97 3.40 5.00
CA SER A 173 9.18 3.17 5.77
C SER A 173 8.91 2.24 6.95
N ILE A 174 9.88 1.37 7.22
CA ILE A 174 9.89 0.45 8.34
C ILE A 174 11.18 0.71 9.09
N THR A 175 11.07 1.11 10.35
CA THR A 175 12.22 1.39 11.21
C THR A 175 12.03 0.70 12.56
N GLY A 176 13.00 -0.12 12.96
CA GLY A 176 12.94 -0.90 14.20
C GLY A 176 13.25 -2.37 13.96
N GLY A 177 13.37 -3.15 15.04
CA GLY A 177 13.77 -4.56 15.00
C GLY A 177 12.71 -5.47 14.35
N GLY A 178 13.10 -6.75 14.22
CA GLY A 178 12.25 -7.80 13.68
C GLY A 178 12.35 -7.97 12.15
N GLU A 179 11.41 -8.72 11.59
CA GLU A 179 11.42 -9.07 10.15
C GLU A 179 10.20 -8.51 9.39
N LEU A 180 10.44 -8.02 8.17
CA LEU A 180 9.47 -8.09 7.07
C LEU A 180 9.61 -9.49 6.48
N ARG A 181 8.67 -10.37 6.81
CA ARG A 181 8.76 -11.79 6.53
C ARG A 181 7.64 -12.26 5.61
N LEU A 182 7.97 -12.87 4.48
CA LEU A 182 7.10 -13.78 3.75
C LEU A 182 7.31 -15.21 4.32
N ALA A 183 6.28 -15.79 4.90
CA ALA A 183 6.25 -17.13 5.49
C ALA A 183 5.15 -18.00 4.84
N ALA A 184 5.09 -19.27 5.21
CA ALA A 184 3.98 -20.15 4.88
C ALA A 184 3.93 -21.29 5.88
N ARG A 185 2.71 -21.67 6.28
CA ARG A 185 2.43 -22.95 6.94
C ARG A 185 2.10 -23.99 5.88
N SER A 186 2.54 -25.22 6.09
CA SER A 186 2.40 -26.34 5.15
C SER A 186 0.95 -26.78 4.91
N GLU A 187 0.05 -26.45 5.82
CA GLU A 187 -1.36 -26.84 5.82
C GLU A 187 -2.22 -25.96 4.88
N PHE A 188 -1.64 -24.89 4.33
CA PHE A 188 -2.29 -23.97 3.40
C PHE A 188 -1.44 -23.78 2.13
N PRO A 189 -2.05 -23.36 1.00
CA PRO A 189 -1.30 -22.96 -0.19
C PRO A 189 -0.27 -21.88 0.15
N ASN A 190 0.91 -21.97 -0.48
CA ASN A 190 1.99 -21.01 -0.29
C ASN A 190 1.61 -19.61 -0.83
N ASN A 191 2.38 -18.59 -0.47
CA ASN A 191 2.24 -17.23 -0.99
C ASN A 191 2.27 -17.23 -2.52
N ARG A 192 1.36 -16.48 -3.16
CA ARG A 192 1.34 -16.28 -4.62
C ARG A 192 1.04 -14.81 -5.01
N ASP A 193 1.63 -14.30 -6.08
CA ASP A 193 1.35 -12.93 -6.59
C ASP A 193 1.54 -11.84 -5.51
N ILE A 194 2.72 -11.81 -4.87
CA ILE A 194 3.03 -10.83 -3.83
C ILE A 194 3.97 -9.78 -4.38
N THR A 195 3.63 -8.50 -4.21
CA THR A 195 4.53 -7.38 -4.51
C THR A 195 4.85 -6.60 -3.25
N VAL A 196 6.14 -6.53 -2.92
CA VAL A 196 6.69 -5.66 -1.87
C VAL A 196 7.49 -4.56 -2.56
N GLN A 197 7.12 -3.30 -2.36
CA GLN A 197 7.69 -2.21 -3.15
C GLN A 197 7.84 -0.88 -2.40
N ASN A 198 8.71 -0.01 -2.90
CA ASN A 198 8.82 1.41 -2.47
C ASN A 198 9.02 1.60 -0.96
N LEU A 199 9.78 0.72 -0.31
CA LEU A 199 10.06 0.77 1.12
C LEU A 199 11.49 1.26 1.41
N THR A 200 11.63 2.06 2.45
CA THR A 200 12.91 2.19 3.17
C THR A 200 12.85 1.34 4.43
N VAL A 201 13.75 0.36 4.54
CA VAL A 201 13.81 -0.58 5.67
C VAL A 201 15.09 -0.33 6.48
N THR A 202 14.93 0.09 7.73
CA THR A 202 16.02 0.51 8.61
C THR A 202 16.09 -0.34 9.88
N ASN A 203 17.26 -0.92 10.17
CA ASN A 203 17.54 -1.76 11.35
C ASN A 203 16.61 -2.99 11.46
N SER A 204 16.24 -3.61 10.34
CA SER A 204 15.31 -4.76 10.27
C SER A 204 15.81 -5.81 9.26
N ALA A 205 15.13 -6.95 9.14
CA ALA A 205 15.45 -7.98 8.15
C ALA A 205 14.29 -8.16 7.15
N ILE A 206 14.62 -8.44 5.89
CA ILE A 206 13.66 -8.85 4.87
C ILE A 206 13.89 -10.34 4.60
N ARG A 207 12.87 -11.17 4.79
CA ARG A 207 12.98 -12.62 4.68
C ARG A 207 11.84 -13.21 3.86
N GLU A 208 12.14 -14.06 2.90
CA GLU A 208 11.15 -14.92 2.24
C GLU A 208 11.55 -16.37 2.45
N SER A 209 10.71 -17.14 3.15
CA SER A 209 10.95 -18.56 3.36
C SER A 209 9.68 -19.24 3.90
N PRO A 210 9.11 -20.21 3.16
CA PRO A 210 9.56 -20.70 1.85
C PRO A 210 9.36 -19.66 0.72
N CYS A 211 9.96 -19.90 -0.46
CA CYS A 211 9.75 -19.08 -1.65
C CYS A 211 8.28 -19.12 -2.07
N GLY A 212 7.66 -17.97 -2.27
CA GLY A 212 6.33 -17.91 -2.88
C GLY A 212 6.37 -18.12 -4.39
N GLU A 213 5.19 -18.18 -5.01
CA GLU A 213 5.03 -18.17 -6.46
C GLU A 213 4.78 -16.73 -6.94
N ASN A 214 5.54 -16.25 -7.94
CA ASN A 214 5.37 -14.89 -8.47
C ASN A 214 5.45 -13.79 -7.38
N THR A 215 6.49 -13.86 -6.55
CA THR A 215 6.82 -12.82 -5.58
C THR A 215 7.78 -11.81 -6.20
N THR A 216 7.59 -10.53 -5.91
CA THR A 216 8.41 -9.44 -6.46
C THR A 216 8.77 -8.45 -5.35
N PHE A 217 10.07 -8.23 -5.19
CA PHE A 217 10.62 -7.17 -4.35
C PHE A 217 11.27 -6.11 -5.25
N ARG A 218 10.81 -4.85 -5.19
CA ARG A 218 11.37 -3.78 -6.03
C ARG A 218 11.40 -2.42 -5.35
N ASN A 219 12.37 -1.59 -5.72
CA ASN A 219 12.53 -0.25 -5.13
C ASN A 219 12.58 -0.29 -3.58
N ILE A 220 13.45 -1.14 -3.04
CA ILE A 220 13.65 -1.30 -1.60
C ILE A 220 15.00 -0.71 -1.22
N THR A 221 14.97 0.34 -0.42
CA THR A 221 16.18 0.93 0.18
C THR A 221 16.43 0.27 1.53
N ARG A 222 17.64 -0.23 1.78
CA ARG A 222 18.02 -0.91 3.03
C ARG A 222 19.07 -0.08 3.75
N VAL A 223 18.84 0.19 5.05
CA VAL A 223 19.78 0.90 5.93
C VAL A 223 20.01 0.04 7.16
N ASN A 224 21.23 -0.49 7.36
CA ASN A 224 21.53 -1.45 8.43
C ASN A 224 20.56 -2.64 8.48
N SER A 225 20.16 -3.13 7.30
CA SER A 225 19.13 -4.15 7.16
C SER A 225 19.59 -5.31 6.28
N SER A 226 19.23 -6.54 6.65
CA SER A 226 19.52 -7.75 5.86
C SER A 226 18.39 -8.08 4.89
N GLN A 227 18.70 -8.83 3.83
CA GLN A 227 17.71 -9.37 2.91
C GLN A 227 18.08 -10.80 2.50
N SER A 228 17.15 -11.73 2.70
CA SER A 228 17.23 -13.12 2.26
C SER A 228 15.91 -13.49 1.59
N ILE A 229 15.87 -13.38 0.27
CA ILE A 229 14.69 -13.67 -0.54
C ILE A 229 15.04 -14.70 -1.61
N CYS A 230 14.00 -15.30 -2.20
CA CYS A 230 14.13 -16.05 -3.44
C CYS A 230 14.14 -15.06 -4.62
#